data_AF-A0A180F182-F1
#
_entry.id   AF-A0A180F182-F1
#
_cell.length_a   1.000
_cell.length_b   1.000
_cell.length_c   1.000
_cell.angle_alpha   90.00
_cell.angle_beta   90.00
_cell.angle_gamma   90.00
#
_symmetry.space_group_name_H-M   'P 1'
#
loop_
_entity.id
_entity.type
_entity.pdbx_description
1 polymer ?
#
loop_
_entity_poly.entity_id
_entity_poly.type
_entity_poly.pdbx_seq_one_letter_code
_entity_poly.pdbx_strand_id
1 'polypeptide(L)'
;MNVSTIQSIYFVGAGGIGMSALIRYFLSKGKRVGGYDRTASDLTEQLNREGAEIHYEDDVRLIPVYCRLPEETLVVYTPAVPESHAELTWLRANGFEIVKRARVLGEITRHARGLCIAGTHGKTTVSSMTAWLLKQSRVDCNAFLGGILKNGNSNLMLSADSDLTVIEADEFDRSFHWLTPYMAVVTAADPDHLDIYGTAEAYRESFEKFTSLIRPGGCLLMRKGIDLLPQLGQEVSLYTYSADEGGDFHAENVRIGNGEIVFDFVGLDIRIPDIRLGVPVRVNVENGVAAIALAWLNGVTPEEIRQAMASFAGARRRFDFLLKRDDIVLIDDYAHHPAELRASILSVKELYAGRKVTGIFQPHLYTRTRDFAADFAESLSLLDELILLDIYPAREEPIEGVTSRIIFDKVALEKKILCSKEELLEVVRKGRFEVILMAGAGDIDRLTEPIKRILENTLPFPPSPAARRFKDLRGVACPMNFVHTKIQLSAMQSGEELEILLDDGQPINNVTRSVLSEGHQVLEQNPIDTYWKVIIKKG
;
A
#
# COMPACT_ATOMS: atom_id res chain seq x y z
N MET A 1 -18.93 28.29 -4.77
CA MET A 1 -19.79 27.53 -3.84
C MET A 1 -20.03 28.40 -2.62
N ASN A 2 -21.26 28.83 -2.36
CA ASN A 2 -21.55 29.60 -1.16
C ASN A 2 -21.85 28.62 -0.01
N VAL A 3 -20.80 28.19 0.69
CA VAL A 3 -20.89 27.16 1.74
C VAL A 3 -21.83 27.57 2.89
N SER A 4 -22.12 28.87 3.05
CA SER A 4 -23.03 29.36 4.09
C SER A 4 -24.50 29.07 3.82
N THR A 5 -24.93 28.87 2.56
CA THR A 5 -26.32 28.57 2.21
C THR A 5 -26.60 27.07 2.10
N ILE A 6 -25.55 26.26 1.91
CA ILE A 6 -25.67 24.80 1.77
C ILE A 6 -25.95 24.19 3.14
N GLN A 7 -27.13 23.58 3.31
CA GLN A 7 -27.54 22.89 4.54
C GLN A 7 -27.36 21.37 4.43
N SER A 8 -27.46 20.83 3.21
CA SER A 8 -27.39 19.41 2.93
C SER A 8 -26.48 19.07 1.76
N ILE A 9 -25.96 17.85 1.77
CA ILE A 9 -25.12 17.32 0.71
C ILE A 9 -25.70 15.97 0.29
N TYR A 10 -25.84 15.78 -1.02
CA TYR A 10 -26.29 14.54 -1.61
C TYR A 10 -25.18 13.88 -2.42
N PHE A 11 -24.78 12.66 -2.06
CA PHE A 11 -23.70 11.92 -2.71
C PHE A 11 -24.23 10.85 -3.65
N VAL A 12 -23.84 10.88 -4.93
CA VAL A 12 -24.13 9.80 -5.90
C VAL A 12 -22.86 8.98 -6.11
N GLY A 13 -22.88 7.72 -5.67
CA GLY A 13 -21.69 6.86 -5.50
C GLY A 13 -21.02 7.05 -4.14
N ALA A 14 -21.82 7.03 -3.06
CA ALA A 14 -21.39 7.34 -1.69
C ALA A 14 -20.36 6.36 -1.10
N GLY A 15 -20.30 5.12 -1.61
CA GLY A 15 -19.43 4.05 -1.13
C GLY A 15 -17.98 4.14 -1.59
N GLY A 16 -17.63 5.07 -2.48
CA GLY A 16 -16.24 5.29 -2.88
C GLY A 16 -15.37 5.79 -1.72
N ILE A 17 -14.13 5.32 -1.62
CA ILE A 17 -13.24 5.72 -0.50
C ILE A 17 -13.04 7.23 -0.43
N GLY A 18 -12.79 7.91 -1.56
CA GLY A 18 -12.68 9.37 -1.58
C GLY A 18 -14.00 10.11 -1.28
N MET A 19 -15.15 9.46 -1.49
CA MET A 19 -16.48 10.02 -1.18
C MET A 19 -16.75 9.93 0.32
N SER A 20 -16.41 8.80 0.94
CA SER A 20 -16.60 8.60 2.39
C SER A 20 -15.85 9.61 3.26
N ALA A 21 -14.66 10.06 2.86
CA ALA A 21 -13.93 11.11 3.58
C ALA A 21 -14.67 12.46 3.53
N LEU A 22 -15.28 12.81 2.38
CA LEU A 22 -16.08 14.02 2.23
C LEU A 22 -17.40 13.93 3.02
N ILE A 23 -18.06 12.76 3.01
CA ILE A 23 -19.26 12.51 3.81
C ILE A 23 -18.97 12.76 5.29
N ARG A 24 -17.91 12.13 5.82
CA ARG A 24 -17.45 12.35 7.20
C ARG A 24 -17.13 13.80 7.49
N TYR A 25 -16.50 14.49 6.54
CA TYR A 25 -16.18 15.91 6.70
C TYR A 25 -17.45 16.75 6.85
N PHE A 26 -18.44 16.58 5.97
CA PHE A 26 -19.69 17.34 6.07
C PHE A 26 -20.52 16.99 7.31
N LEU A 27 -20.55 15.72 7.72
CA LEU A 27 -21.13 15.31 9.00
C LEU A 27 -20.44 16.02 10.18
N SER A 28 -19.10 16.10 10.19
CA SER A 28 -18.35 16.82 11.23
C SER A 28 -18.64 18.34 11.27
N LYS A 29 -19.09 18.91 10.14
CA LYS A 29 -19.53 20.31 10.03
C LYS A 29 -21.01 20.50 10.35
N GLY A 30 -21.70 19.47 10.85
CA GLY A 30 -23.11 19.50 11.23
C GLY A 30 -24.08 19.59 10.05
N LYS A 31 -23.64 19.24 8.84
CA LYS A 31 -24.50 19.22 7.65
C LYS A 31 -25.26 17.90 7.57
N ARG A 32 -26.45 17.94 6.96
CA ARG A 32 -27.21 16.70 6.67
C ARG A 32 -26.66 16.04 5.43
N VAL A 33 -26.45 14.74 5.46
CA VAL A 33 -25.84 14.01 4.34
C VAL A 33 -26.73 12.85 3.92
N GLY A 34 -27.22 12.91 2.68
CA GLY A 34 -27.89 11.80 2.02
C GLY A 34 -27.05 11.25 0.86
N GLY A 35 -27.41 10.08 0.35
CA GLY A 35 -26.77 9.61 -0.88
C GLY A 35 -27.30 8.29 -1.41
N TYR A 36 -26.73 7.89 -2.52
CA TYR A 36 -26.94 6.62 -3.20
C TYR A 36 -25.61 5.92 -3.40
N ASP A 37 -25.60 4.59 -3.25
CA ASP A 37 -24.56 3.74 -3.82
C ASP A 37 -25.17 2.48 -4.46
N ARG A 38 -24.51 1.88 -5.44
CA ARG A 38 -25.05 0.69 -6.12
C ARG A 38 -25.11 -0.54 -5.22
N THR A 39 -24.20 -0.65 -4.25
CA THR A 39 -24.06 -1.88 -3.46
C THR A 39 -23.75 -1.57 -2.01
N ALA A 40 -24.49 -2.20 -1.10
CA ALA A 40 -24.18 -2.14 0.32
C ALA A 40 -22.79 -2.70 0.61
N SER A 41 -22.07 -2.02 1.50
CA SER A 41 -20.73 -2.37 1.95
C SER A 41 -20.55 -2.00 3.42
N ASP A 42 -19.56 -2.61 4.08
CA ASP A 42 -19.19 -2.24 5.45
C ASP A 42 -18.95 -0.74 5.60
N LEU A 43 -18.41 -0.09 4.57
CA LEU A 43 -18.15 1.34 4.54
C LEU A 43 -19.46 2.15 4.53
N THR A 44 -20.39 1.84 3.62
CA THR A 44 -21.67 2.58 3.54
C THR A 44 -22.55 2.32 4.76
N GLU A 45 -22.54 1.11 5.30
CA GLU A 45 -23.21 0.80 6.57
C GLU A 45 -22.61 1.57 7.75
N GLN A 46 -21.29 1.71 7.79
CA GLN A 46 -20.62 2.51 8.81
C GLN A 46 -20.99 4.00 8.67
N LEU A 47 -21.02 4.55 7.45
CA LEU A 47 -21.44 5.93 7.21
C LEU A 47 -22.89 6.18 7.63
N ASN A 48 -23.80 5.22 7.40
CA ASN A 48 -25.17 5.29 7.89
C ASN A 48 -25.21 5.32 9.44
N ARG A 49 -24.38 4.49 10.10
CA ARG A 49 -24.22 4.54 11.57
C ARG A 49 -23.63 5.86 12.07
N GLU A 50 -22.80 6.52 11.27
CA GLU A 50 -22.23 7.85 11.55
C GLU A 50 -23.22 9.00 11.29
N GLY A 51 -24.40 8.73 10.72
CA GLY A 51 -25.49 9.69 10.54
C GLY A 51 -25.79 10.10 9.09
N ALA A 52 -25.18 9.45 8.10
CA ALA A 52 -25.61 9.59 6.71
C ALA A 52 -26.92 8.82 6.43
N GLU A 53 -27.66 9.22 5.39
CA GLU A 53 -28.83 8.50 4.88
C GLU A 53 -28.54 8.00 3.45
N ILE A 54 -27.84 6.87 3.35
CA ILE A 54 -27.45 6.23 2.09
C ILE A 54 -28.42 5.09 1.77
N HIS A 55 -28.96 5.11 0.55
CA HIS A 55 -29.79 4.05 -0.01
C HIS A 55 -29.14 3.40 -1.24
N TYR A 56 -29.74 2.31 -1.74
CA TYR A 56 -29.08 1.42 -2.72
C TYR A 56 -29.90 1.11 -3.97
N GLU A 57 -30.97 1.86 -4.22
CA GLU A 57 -31.84 1.68 -5.39
C GLU A 57 -31.90 2.99 -6.17
N ASP A 58 -31.64 2.99 -7.49
CA ASP A 58 -31.72 4.20 -8.32
C ASP A 58 -33.18 4.65 -8.48
N ASP A 59 -33.68 5.34 -7.46
CA ASP A 59 -35.05 5.81 -7.33
C ASP A 59 -35.09 7.21 -6.71
N VAL A 60 -35.53 8.18 -7.52
CA VAL A 60 -35.72 9.59 -7.12
C VAL A 60 -36.55 9.75 -5.85
N ARG A 61 -37.49 8.83 -5.58
CA ARG A 61 -38.35 8.88 -4.40
C ARG A 61 -37.59 8.62 -3.10
N LEU A 62 -36.41 8.01 -3.17
CA LEU A 62 -35.54 7.72 -2.02
C LEU A 62 -34.60 8.87 -1.68
N ILE A 63 -34.46 9.89 -2.55
CA ILE A 63 -33.72 11.12 -2.22
C ILE A 63 -34.37 11.75 -0.97
N PRO A 64 -33.65 11.92 0.15
CA PRO A 64 -34.21 12.46 1.38
C PRO A 64 -34.81 13.85 1.18
N VAL A 65 -35.90 14.16 1.89
CA VAL A 65 -36.66 15.40 1.71
C VAL A 65 -35.79 16.66 1.86
N TYR A 66 -34.83 16.64 2.78
CA TYR A 66 -33.90 17.76 3.02
C TYR A 66 -32.83 17.93 1.92
N CYS A 67 -32.73 16.98 0.99
CA CYS A 67 -31.88 17.05 -0.20
C CYS A 67 -32.68 17.41 -1.47
N ARG A 68 -33.96 17.80 -1.34
CA ARG A 68 -34.82 18.13 -2.50
C ARG A 68 -34.94 19.63 -2.78
N LEU A 69 -34.19 20.47 -2.06
CA LEU A 69 -34.16 21.93 -2.25
C LEU A 69 -32.85 22.32 -2.97
N PRO A 70 -32.90 22.69 -4.26
CA PRO A 70 -31.70 23.01 -5.05
C PRO A 70 -30.81 24.10 -4.44
N GLU A 71 -31.41 25.10 -3.82
CA GLU A 71 -30.73 26.25 -3.21
C GLU A 71 -29.99 25.93 -1.90
N GLU A 72 -30.36 24.83 -1.24
CA GLU A 72 -29.79 24.38 0.04
C GLU A 72 -28.95 23.10 -0.08
N THR A 73 -28.99 22.43 -1.24
CA THR A 73 -28.39 21.10 -1.44
C THR A 73 -27.24 21.14 -2.44
N LEU A 74 -26.06 20.70 -2.01
CA LEU A 74 -24.95 20.39 -2.91
C LEU A 74 -25.02 18.94 -3.36
N VAL A 75 -24.93 18.67 -4.66
CA VAL A 75 -24.82 17.30 -5.17
C VAL A 75 -23.37 17.00 -5.54
N VAL A 76 -22.83 15.92 -4.98
CA VAL A 76 -21.47 15.44 -5.24
C VAL A 76 -21.55 14.08 -5.92
N TYR A 77 -20.88 13.91 -7.05
CA TYR A 77 -20.91 12.63 -7.77
C TYR A 77 -19.50 12.13 -8.13
N THR A 78 -19.41 10.82 -8.33
CA THR A 78 -18.23 10.14 -8.87
C THR A 78 -18.39 9.87 -10.37
N PRO A 79 -17.31 9.95 -11.18
CA PRO A 79 -17.34 9.60 -12.61
C PRO A 79 -17.81 8.16 -12.89
N ALA A 80 -17.80 7.27 -11.90
CA ALA A 80 -18.25 5.88 -12.05
C ALA A 80 -19.78 5.72 -12.21
N VAL A 81 -20.56 6.78 -12.00
CA VAL A 81 -22.02 6.76 -12.15
C VAL A 81 -22.40 6.95 -13.64
N PRO A 82 -23.19 6.05 -14.25
CA PRO A 82 -23.64 6.19 -15.63
C PRO A 82 -24.43 7.47 -15.87
N GLU A 83 -24.33 8.05 -17.06
CA GLU A 83 -25.11 9.25 -17.40
C GLU A 83 -26.63 9.02 -17.38
N SER A 84 -27.06 7.78 -17.61
CA SER A 84 -28.47 7.35 -17.59
C SER A 84 -29.06 7.14 -16.20
N HIS A 85 -28.29 7.35 -15.12
CA HIS A 85 -28.75 7.19 -13.74
C HIS A 85 -29.95 8.12 -13.45
N ALA A 86 -31.05 7.57 -12.94
CA ALA A 86 -32.34 8.25 -12.83
C ALA A 86 -32.27 9.42 -11.85
N GLU A 87 -31.68 9.23 -10.66
CA GLU A 87 -31.50 10.33 -9.70
C GLU A 87 -30.61 11.45 -10.24
N LEU A 88 -29.47 11.12 -10.85
CA LEU A 88 -28.56 12.13 -11.40
C LEU A 88 -29.23 12.93 -12.53
N THR A 89 -30.03 12.25 -13.36
CA THR A 89 -30.84 12.89 -14.41
C THR A 89 -31.89 13.83 -13.82
N TRP A 90 -32.59 13.39 -12.77
CA TRP A 90 -33.58 14.22 -12.08
C TRP A 90 -32.95 15.44 -11.40
N LEU A 91 -31.82 15.27 -10.69
CA LEU A 91 -31.09 16.36 -10.05
C LEU A 91 -30.63 17.40 -11.08
N ARG A 92 -30.15 16.97 -12.26
CA ARG A 92 -29.79 17.88 -13.36
C ARG A 92 -31.01 18.65 -13.87
N ALA A 93 -32.12 17.96 -14.10
CA ALA A 93 -33.35 18.56 -14.64
C ALA A 93 -33.99 19.57 -13.66
N ASN A 94 -33.73 19.44 -12.36
CA ASN A 94 -34.28 20.31 -11.31
C ASN A 94 -33.31 21.39 -10.82
N GLY A 95 -32.21 21.64 -11.55
CA GLY A 95 -31.36 22.81 -11.32
C GLY A 95 -30.42 22.74 -10.11
N PHE A 96 -30.13 21.54 -9.59
CA PHE A 96 -29.19 21.36 -8.49
C PHE A 96 -27.75 21.73 -8.89
N GLU A 97 -26.97 22.28 -7.96
CA GLU A 97 -25.52 22.42 -8.16
C GLU A 97 -24.86 21.05 -8.04
N ILE A 98 -24.47 20.48 -9.19
CA ILE A 98 -23.83 19.16 -9.27
C ILE A 98 -22.34 19.35 -9.56
N VAL A 99 -21.49 18.79 -8.70
CA VAL A 99 -20.04 18.92 -8.78
C VAL A 99 -19.33 17.59 -8.64
N LYS A 100 -18.21 17.44 -9.34
CA LYS A 100 -17.31 16.30 -9.14
C LYS A 100 -16.71 16.33 -7.75
N ARG A 101 -16.51 15.15 -7.14
CA ARG A 101 -15.78 14.95 -5.88
C ARG A 101 -14.49 15.79 -5.77
N ALA A 102 -13.66 15.76 -6.81
CA ALA A 102 -12.37 16.45 -6.84
C ALA A 102 -12.48 17.96 -6.65
N ARG A 103 -13.52 18.58 -7.24
CA ARG A 103 -13.78 20.02 -7.06
C ARG A 103 -14.12 20.35 -5.61
N VAL A 104 -14.94 19.52 -4.95
CA VAL A 104 -15.32 19.71 -3.55
C VAL A 104 -14.10 19.62 -2.63
N LEU A 105 -13.26 18.61 -2.83
CA LEU A 105 -12.01 18.46 -2.08
C LEU A 105 -11.07 19.66 -2.31
N GLY A 106 -10.95 20.13 -3.55
CA GLY A 106 -10.21 21.34 -3.89
C GLY A 106 -10.71 22.57 -3.14
N GLU A 107 -12.03 22.79 -3.06
CA GLU A 107 -12.60 23.91 -2.32
C GLU A 107 -12.38 23.80 -0.80
N ILE A 108 -12.55 22.61 -0.22
CA ILE A 108 -12.33 22.38 1.21
C ILE A 108 -10.89 22.68 1.61
N THR A 109 -9.94 22.33 0.75
CA THR A 109 -8.51 22.40 1.05
C THR A 109 -7.83 23.67 0.53
N ARG A 110 -8.56 24.51 -0.21
CA ARG A 110 -8.06 25.73 -0.88
C ARG A 110 -7.31 26.69 0.04
N HIS A 111 -7.72 26.82 1.30
CA HIS A 111 -7.11 27.78 2.23
C HIS A 111 -6.10 27.14 3.20
N ALA A 112 -6.00 25.81 3.22
CA ALA A 112 -5.03 25.08 4.05
C ALA A 112 -3.65 25.04 3.38
N ARG A 113 -2.60 24.74 4.17
CA ARG A 113 -1.31 24.30 3.64
C ARG A 113 -1.43 22.82 3.24
N GLY A 114 -1.82 22.59 2.00
CA GLY A 114 -2.03 21.25 1.46
C GLY A 114 -0.71 20.51 1.21
N LEU A 115 -0.56 19.32 1.80
CA LEU A 115 0.51 18.36 1.52
C LEU A 115 -0.08 17.30 0.58
N CYS A 116 0.15 17.45 -0.73
CA CYS A 116 -0.51 16.65 -1.76
C CYS A 116 0.41 15.52 -2.25
N ILE A 117 -0.01 14.27 -2.13
CA ILE A 117 0.77 13.11 -2.57
C ILE A 117 0.14 12.55 -3.85
N ALA A 118 0.86 12.66 -4.97
CA ALA A 118 0.46 12.14 -6.27
C ALA A 118 1.42 11.05 -6.76
N GLY A 119 0.97 10.26 -7.75
CA GLY A 119 1.80 9.31 -8.50
C GLY A 119 1.09 8.00 -8.78
N THR A 120 1.50 7.25 -9.81
CA THR A 120 0.80 6.02 -10.21
C THR A 120 0.72 4.99 -9.06
N HIS A 121 1.79 4.86 -8.28
CA HIS A 121 1.88 3.92 -7.15
C HIS A 121 2.28 4.63 -5.85
N GLY A 122 2.03 4.03 -4.69
CA GLY A 122 2.53 4.51 -3.40
C GLY A 122 1.78 5.69 -2.76
N LYS A 123 0.85 6.36 -3.47
CA LYS A 123 0.09 7.53 -2.97
C LYS A 123 -0.54 7.30 -1.59
N THR A 124 -1.38 6.27 -1.48
CA THR A 124 -2.12 5.96 -0.27
C THR A 124 -1.22 5.62 0.90
N THR A 125 -0.10 4.95 0.64
CA THR A 125 0.85 4.60 1.69
C THR A 125 1.58 5.84 2.20
N VAL A 126 2.14 6.66 1.29
CA VAL A 126 2.86 7.88 1.66
C VAL A 126 1.94 8.90 2.32
N SER A 127 0.71 9.09 1.81
CA SER A 127 -0.26 10.00 2.43
C SER A 127 -0.68 9.53 3.82
N SER A 128 -0.92 8.23 4.00
CA SER A 128 -1.27 7.64 5.31
C SER A 128 -0.11 7.73 6.31
N MET A 129 1.12 7.44 5.89
CA MET A 129 2.32 7.59 6.74
C MET A 129 2.54 9.04 7.13
N THR A 130 2.45 9.97 6.17
CA THR A 130 2.60 11.41 6.42
C THR A 130 1.57 11.91 7.42
N ALA A 131 0.29 11.56 7.21
CA ALA A 131 -0.78 11.93 8.13
C ALA A 131 -0.54 11.36 9.53
N TRP A 132 -0.10 10.10 9.63
CA TRP A 132 0.20 9.49 10.93
C TRP A 132 1.38 10.16 11.64
N LEU A 133 2.49 10.42 10.93
CA LEU A 133 3.66 11.14 11.44
C LEU A 133 3.28 12.50 12.02
N LEU A 134 2.51 13.28 11.26
CA LEU A 134 2.07 14.60 11.69
C LEU A 134 1.09 14.50 12.87
N LYS A 135 0.10 13.60 12.82
CA LYS A 135 -0.89 13.42 13.89
C LYS A 135 -0.28 12.98 15.21
N GLN A 136 0.79 12.19 15.17
CA GLN A 136 1.53 11.74 16.37
C GLN A 136 2.58 12.74 16.85
N SER A 137 2.62 13.93 16.27
CA SER A 137 3.54 14.99 16.63
C SER A 137 2.80 16.22 17.12
N ARG A 138 3.53 17.16 17.70
CA ARG A 138 3.02 18.50 18.03
C ARG A 138 2.53 19.32 16.82
N VAL A 139 2.90 18.92 15.61
CA VAL A 139 2.52 19.65 14.39
C VAL A 139 1.04 19.43 14.07
N ASP A 140 0.55 18.20 14.29
CA ASP A 140 -0.80 17.75 13.98
C ASP A 140 -1.20 17.98 12.51
N CYS A 141 -2.29 17.38 12.04
CA CYS A 141 -2.83 17.66 10.72
C CYS A 141 -4.32 17.31 10.58
N ASN A 142 -4.93 17.91 9.56
CA ASN A 142 -6.08 17.35 8.88
C ASN A 142 -5.60 16.36 7.80
N ALA A 143 -6.40 15.37 7.44
CA ALA A 143 -6.05 14.42 6.37
C ALA A 143 -7.27 13.89 5.64
N PHE A 144 -7.19 13.86 4.30
CA PHE A 144 -8.13 13.19 3.39
C PHE A 144 -7.38 12.08 2.66
N LEU A 145 -7.58 10.85 3.09
CA LEU A 145 -6.81 9.68 2.64
C LEU A 145 -7.62 8.83 1.63
N GLY A 146 -6.93 8.22 0.67
CA GLY A 146 -7.53 7.26 -0.27
C GLY A 146 -7.63 5.84 0.28
N GLY A 147 -7.36 5.63 1.57
CA GLY A 147 -7.50 4.36 2.28
C GLY A 147 -7.88 4.57 3.73
N ILE A 148 -8.49 3.56 4.36
CA ILE A 148 -8.80 3.59 5.79
C ILE A 148 -7.51 3.33 6.57
N LEU A 149 -7.06 4.32 7.35
CA LEU A 149 -5.91 4.17 8.23
C LEU A 149 -6.28 3.25 9.41
N LYS A 150 -5.52 2.17 9.63
CA LYS A 150 -5.83 1.19 10.69
C LYS A 150 -5.76 1.80 12.09
N ASN A 151 -4.81 2.72 12.31
CA ASN A 151 -4.62 3.36 13.61
C ASN A 151 -5.86 4.14 14.09
N GLY A 152 -6.62 4.76 13.18
CA GLY A 152 -7.79 5.58 13.51
C GLY A 152 -9.12 5.05 12.99
N ASN A 153 -9.10 3.92 12.28
CA ASN A 153 -10.24 3.33 11.58
C ASN A 153 -11.06 4.34 10.74
N SER A 154 -10.37 5.28 10.11
CA SER A 154 -10.95 6.36 9.31
C SER A 154 -9.99 6.74 8.19
N ASN A 155 -10.54 7.31 7.13
CA ASN A 155 -9.79 7.98 6.06
C ASN A 155 -9.92 9.52 6.13
N LEU A 156 -10.57 10.03 7.17
CA LEU A 156 -10.60 11.44 7.53
C LEU A 156 -9.98 11.62 8.92
N MET A 157 -9.03 12.54 9.02
CA MET A 157 -8.50 13.03 10.29
C MET A 157 -8.71 14.53 10.34
N LEU A 158 -9.16 15.05 11.47
CA LEU A 158 -9.39 16.49 11.64
C LEU A 158 -8.57 17.01 12.83
N SER A 159 -8.11 18.24 12.68
CA SER A 159 -7.45 19.02 13.73
C SER A 159 -8.12 20.39 13.79
N ALA A 160 -8.37 20.88 15.01
CA ALA A 160 -8.85 22.23 15.22
C ALA A 160 -7.73 23.27 15.11
N ASP A 161 -6.49 22.85 15.36
CA ASP A 161 -5.35 23.74 15.61
C ASP A 161 -4.30 23.72 14.49
N SER A 162 -4.35 22.74 13.58
CA SER A 162 -3.42 22.62 12.46
C SER A 162 -4.02 23.13 11.15
N ASP A 163 -3.26 23.97 10.45
CA ASP A 163 -3.56 24.45 9.09
C ASP A 163 -3.00 23.53 7.99
N LEU A 164 -2.27 22.47 8.37
CA LEU A 164 -1.79 21.46 7.43
C LEU A 164 -2.90 20.48 7.09
N THR A 165 -2.98 20.12 5.81
CA THR A 165 -3.90 19.10 5.33
C THR A 165 -3.20 18.12 4.41
N VAL A 166 -3.09 16.87 4.82
CA VAL A 166 -2.55 15.79 3.98
C VAL A 166 -3.63 15.32 3.01
N ILE A 167 -3.30 15.26 1.73
CA ILE A 167 -4.26 14.98 0.65
C ILE A 167 -3.65 13.94 -0.27
N GLU A 168 -4.36 12.83 -0.46
CA GLU A 168 -4.08 11.95 -1.59
C GLU A 168 -4.56 12.61 -2.89
N ALA A 169 -3.61 12.98 -3.75
CA ALA A 169 -3.86 13.65 -5.01
C ALA A 169 -4.02 12.62 -6.13
N ASP A 170 -5.27 12.44 -6.54
CA ASP A 170 -5.69 11.45 -7.52
C ASP A 170 -5.51 12.00 -8.95
N GLU A 171 -4.69 11.33 -9.76
CA GLU A 171 -4.51 11.62 -11.18
C GLU A 171 -5.71 11.16 -12.02
N PHE A 172 -6.56 10.26 -11.52
CA PHE A 172 -7.71 9.78 -12.27
C PHE A 172 -8.65 10.93 -12.65
N ASP A 173 -9.02 11.00 -13.94
CA ASP A 173 -9.86 12.08 -14.51
C ASP A 173 -9.33 13.50 -14.24
N ARG A 174 -8.00 13.66 -14.15
CA ARG A 174 -7.30 14.94 -13.87
C ARG A 174 -7.75 15.59 -12.56
N SER A 175 -8.19 14.79 -11.58
CA SER A 175 -8.79 15.26 -10.33
C SER A 175 -7.86 16.15 -9.50
N PHE A 176 -6.57 15.83 -9.45
CA PHE A 176 -5.55 16.62 -8.76
C PHE A 176 -5.38 18.06 -9.28
N HIS A 177 -5.88 18.43 -10.46
CA HIS A 177 -5.80 19.81 -10.99
C HIS A 177 -6.74 20.77 -10.25
N TRP A 178 -7.67 20.25 -9.44
CA TRP A 178 -8.52 21.05 -8.56
C TRP A 178 -7.84 21.42 -7.25
N LEU A 179 -6.68 20.85 -6.95
CA LEU A 179 -5.92 21.11 -5.74
C LEU A 179 -4.99 22.30 -5.92
N THR A 180 -4.56 22.88 -4.80
CA THR A 180 -3.58 23.98 -4.78
C THR A 180 -2.50 23.67 -3.73
N PRO A 181 -1.56 22.75 -4.04
CA PRO A 181 -0.61 22.24 -3.05
C PRO A 181 0.27 23.35 -2.44
N TYR A 182 0.55 23.26 -1.15
CA TYR A 182 1.69 23.97 -0.54
C TYR A 182 2.96 23.14 -0.69
N MET A 183 2.88 21.84 -0.44
CA MET A 183 3.95 20.89 -0.80
C MET A 183 3.34 19.75 -1.61
N ALA A 184 4.10 19.25 -2.58
CA ALA A 184 3.69 18.10 -3.38
C ALA A 184 4.74 16.99 -3.33
N VAL A 185 4.28 15.74 -3.36
CA VAL A 185 5.11 14.56 -3.58
C VAL A 185 4.69 13.90 -4.88
N VAL A 186 5.65 13.50 -5.72
CA VAL A 186 5.42 12.64 -6.87
C VAL A 186 6.18 11.33 -6.67
N THR A 187 5.43 10.25 -6.44
CA THR A 187 5.96 8.92 -6.13
C THR A 187 6.27 8.07 -7.36
N ALA A 188 5.52 8.29 -8.46
CA ALA A 188 5.70 7.64 -9.75
C ALA A 188 4.93 8.45 -10.81
N ALA A 189 5.24 8.26 -12.10
CA ALA A 189 4.50 8.87 -13.22
C ALA A 189 4.41 7.91 -14.42
N ASP A 190 4.38 6.60 -14.14
CA ASP A 190 4.21 5.57 -15.15
C ASP A 190 2.82 5.70 -15.81
N PRO A 191 2.70 5.63 -17.15
CA PRO A 191 1.43 5.80 -17.83
C PRO A 191 0.36 4.81 -17.35
N ASP A 192 -0.79 5.36 -16.92
CA ASP A 192 -1.98 4.61 -16.53
C ASP A 192 -3.23 5.36 -17.04
N HIS A 193 -4.39 4.72 -17.02
CA HIS A 193 -5.66 5.34 -17.40
C HIS A 193 -5.63 5.98 -18.82
N LEU A 194 -4.99 5.30 -19.78
CA LEU A 194 -4.89 5.78 -21.16
C LEU A 194 -6.25 5.88 -21.87
N ASP A 195 -7.29 5.24 -21.34
CA ASP A 195 -8.68 5.46 -21.73
C ASP A 195 -9.15 6.91 -21.50
N ILE A 196 -8.57 7.61 -20.52
CA ILE A 196 -8.84 9.02 -20.20
C ILE A 196 -7.80 9.96 -20.83
N TYR A 197 -6.54 9.56 -20.76
CA TYR A 197 -5.41 10.42 -21.15
C TYR A 197 -5.09 10.34 -22.64
N GLY A 198 -5.46 9.26 -23.32
CA GLY A 198 -5.17 9.02 -24.74
C GLY A 198 -3.73 8.57 -24.98
N THR A 199 -2.74 9.35 -24.52
CA THR A 199 -1.32 9.05 -24.72
C THR A 199 -0.50 9.15 -23.43
N ALA A 200 0.65 8.47 -23.41
CA ALA A 200 1.61 8.53 -22.29
C ALA A 200 2.16 9.96 -22.09
N GLU A 201 2.32 10.71 -23.17
CA GLU A 201 2.74 12.12 -23.15
C GLU A 201 1.69 12.97 -22.45
N ALA A 202 0.41 12.83 -22.80
CA ALA A 202 -0.67 13.56 -22.16
C ALA A 202 -0.86 13.20 -20.68
N TYR A 203 -0.55 11.95 -20.31
CA TYR A 203 -0.49 11.52 -18.90
C TYR A 203 0.63 12.28 -18.15
N ARG A 204 1.85 12.29 -18.71
CA ARG A 204 3.00 12.99 -18.12
C ARG A 204 2.75 14.50 -18.01
N GLU A 205 2.28 15.15 -19.07
CA GLU A 205 1.93 16.59 -19.07
C GLU A 205 0.91 16.94 -17.98
N SER A 206 0.02 16.00 -17.62
CA SER A 206 -0.93 16.18 -16.52
C SER A 206 -0.22 16.30 -15.17
N PHE A 207 0.81 15.49 -14.93
CA PHE A 207 1.65 15.58 -13.74
C PHE A 207 2.48 16.86 -13.74
N GLU A 208 3.05 17.25 -14.89
CA GLU A 208 3.81 18.49 -15.01
C GLU A 208 2.93 19.70 -14.66
N LYS A 209 1.70 19.73 -15.19
CA LYS A 209 0.71 20.73 -14.82
C LYS A 209 0.40 20.69 -13.32
N PHE A 210 0.26 19.52 -12.71
CA PHE A 210 0.05 19.42 -11.26
C PHE A 210 1.20 20.07 -10.46
N THR A 211 2.46 19.88 -10.88
CA THR A 211 3.61 20.53 -10.23
C THR A 211 3.58 22.07 -10.35
N SER A 212 2.95 22.61 -11.40
CA SER A 212 2.77 24.07 -11.56
C SER A 212 1.78 24.69 -10.58
N LEU A 213 0.95 23.88 -9.92
CA LEU A 213 -0.06 24.34 -8.97
C LEU A 213 0.51 24.57 -7.57
N ILE A 214 1.79 24.22 -7.33
CA ILE A 214 2.44 24.40 -6.04
C ILE A 214 2.57 25.90 -5.73
N ARG A 215 2.12 26.29 -4.54
CA ARG A 215 2.13 27.69 -4.09
C ARG A 215 3.56 28.18 -3.82
N PRO A 216 3.82 29.49 -3.99
CA PRO A 216 5.10 30.10 -3.60
C PRO A 216 5.48 29.79 -2.14
N GLY A 217 6.78 29.60 -1.88
CA GLY A 217 7.31 29.16 -0.59
C GLY A 217 7.16 27.65 -0.33
N GLY A 218 6.50 26.94 -1.24
CA GLY A 218 6.30 25.49 -1.20
C GLY A 218 7.49 24.68 -1.70
N CYS A 219 7.31 23.35 -1.75
CA CYS A 219 8.28 22.48 -2.40
C CYS A 219 7.66 21.27 -3.12
N LEU A 220 8.38 20.76 -4.10
CA LEU A 220 8.15 19.47 -4.73
C LEU A 220 9.19 18.47 -4.20
N LEU A 221 8.74 17.34 -3.66
CA LEU A 221 9.57 16.16 -3.43
C LEU A 221 9.30 15.14 -4.55
N MET A 222 10.29 14.90 -5.38
CA MET A 222 10.18 14.00 -6.52
C MET A 222 11.04 12.77 -6.30
N ARG A 223 10.48 11.57 -6.52
CA ARG A 223 11.31 10.37 -6.49
C ARG A 223 12.37 10.44 -7.58
N LYS A 224 13.58 10.02 -7.25
CA LYS A 224 14.69 9.95 -8.20
C LYS A 224 14.36 8.97 -9.33
N GLY A 225 14.75 9.32 -10.56
CA GLY A 225 14.55 8.48 -11.74
C GLY A 225 13.15 8.53 -12.37
N ILE A 226 12.23 9.37 -11.87
CA ILE A 226 10.96 9.62 -12.55
C ILE A 226 11.21 10.41 -13.84
N ASP A 227 10.65 9.92 -14.95
CA ASP A 227 10.58 10.62 -16.23
C ASP A 227 9.47 11.69 -16.23
N LEU A 228 9.73 12.79 -15.52
CA LEU A 228 8.83 13.93 -15.37
C LEU A 228 9.65 15.23 -15.36
N LEU A 229 9.22 16.23 -16.16
CA LEU A 229 9.83 17.56 -16.15
C LEU A 229 8.96 18.52 -15.33
N PRO A 230 9.29 18.81 -14.05
CA PRO A 230 8.43 19.62 -13.21
C PRO A 230 8.36 21.08 -13.71
N GLN A 231 7.16 21.65 -13.73
CA GLN A 231 6.88 23.03 -14.13
C GLN A 231 6.71 23.92 -12.90
N LEU A 232 7.80 24.19 -12.18
CA LEU A 232 7.72 24.88 -10.89
C LEU A 232 7.54 26.40 -11.04
N GLY A 233 6.71 26.97 -10.16
CA GLY A 233 6.56 28.42 -10.02
C GLY A 233 7.74 29.09 -9.31
N GLN A 234 7.68 30.42 -9.18
CA GLN A 234 8.67 31.18 -8.39
C GLN A 234 8.64 30.75 -6.92
N GLU A 235 9.80 30.73 -6.28
CA GLU A 235 9.98 30.41 -4.84
C GLU A 235 9.51 28.99 -4.45
N VAL A 236 9.39 28.07 -5.42
CA VAL A 236 9.14 26.66 -5.17
C VAL A 236 10.45 25.89 -5.22
N SER A 237 10.78 25.19 -4.13
CA SER A 237 11.98 24.35 -4.07
C SER A 237 11.74 22.97 -4.67
N LEU A 238 12.76 22.39 -5.31
CA LEU A 238 12.76 21.00 -5.77
C LEU A 238 13.70 20.18 -4.89
N TYR A 239 13.19 19.09 -4.34
CA TYR A 239 13.96 18.07 -3.65
C TYR A 239 13.74 16.71 -4.28
N THR A 240 14.75 15.87 -4.19
CA THR A 240 14.73 14.49 -4.64
C THR A 240 14.76 13.52 -3.48
N TYR A 241 14.09 12.39 -3.64
CA TYR A 241 14.21 11.31 -2.66
C TYR A 241 14.35 9.93 -3.31
N SER A 242 14.91 8.97 -2.58
CA SER A 242 15.03 7.59 -3.04
C SER A 242 15.06 6.59 -1.88
N ALA A 243 14.98 5.29 -2.19
CA ALA A 243 15.26 4.24 -1.22
C ALA A 243 16.73 4.27 -0.76
N ASP A 244 17.68 4.13 -1.68
CA ASP A 244 19.11 3.95 -1.38
C ASP A 244 20.05 4.48 -2.47
N GLU A 245 19.53 5.26 -3.43
CA GLU A 245 20.29 5.82 -4.54
C GLU A 245 20.84 7.24 -4.25
N GLY A 246 20.79 7.68 -2.99
CA GLY A 246 21.06 9.06 -2.58
C GLY A 246 19.97 10.05 -3.02
N GLY A 247 20.27 11.34 -2.97
CA GLY A 247 19.32 12.42 -3.20
C GLY A 247 19.33 13.38 -2.03
N ASP A 248 18.39 14.32 -2.00
CA ASP A 248 18.23 15.23 -0.86
C ASP A 248 17.71 14.50 0.38
N PHE A 249 16.90 13.45 0.16
CA PHE A 249 16.39 12.55 1.19
C PHE A 249 16.54 11.09 0.76
N HIS A 250 17.12 10.23 1.61
CA HIS A 250 17.28 8.81 1.28
C HIS A 250 17.41 7.95 2.54
N ALA A 251 17.32 6.63 2.37
CA ALA A 251 17.66 5.69 3.43
C ALA A 251 19.09 5.18 3.29
N GLU A 252 19.73 4.94 4.42
CA GLU A 252 21.00 4.22 4.54
C GLU A 252 20.86 3.05 5.52
N ASN A 253 21.81 2.11 5.48
CA ASN A 253 21.90 1.01 6.44
C ASN A 253 20.60 0.22 6.61
N VAL A 254 19.89 -0.06 5.51
CA VAL A 254 18.64 -0.82 5.52
C VAL A 254 18.91 -2.25 5.98
N ARG A 255 18.22 -2.67 7.03
CA ARG A 255 18.31 -4.00 7.65
C ARG A 255 16.95 -4.65 7.63
N ILE A 256 16.87 -5.85 7.07
CA ILE A 256 15.64 -6.62 6.86
C ILE A 256 15.83 -8.00 7.51
N GLY A 257 14.85 -8.42 8.30
CA GLY A 257 14.86 -9.75 8.90
C GLY A 257 13.80 -9.92 9.97
N ASN A 258 13.39 -11.17 10.24
CA ASN A 258 12.41 -11.54 11.27
C ASN A 258 11.08 -10.78 11.18
N GLY A 259 10.65 -10.42 9.96
CA GLY A 259 9.41 -9.66 9.79
C GLY A 259 9.53 -8.21 10.29
N GLU A 260 10.72 -7.62 10.31
CA GLU A 260 11.02 -6.22 10.62
C GLU A 260 11.91 -5.58 9.53
N ILE A 261 11.79 -4.27 9.38
CA ILE A 261 12.71 -3.45 8.57
C ILE A 261 13.12 -2.21 9.37
N VAL A 262 14.42 -1.96 9.42
CA VAL A 262 15.03 -0.80 10.09
C VAL A 262 16.00 -0.10 9.15
N PHE A 263 16.02 1.23 9.12
CA PHE A 263 16.93 2.02 8.30
C PHE A 263 17.31 3.34 8.96
N ASP A 264 18.37 4.00 8.47
CA ASP A 264 18.70 5.36 8.83
C ASP A 264 18.11 6.31 7.80
N PHE A 265 17.36 7.33 8.23
CA PHE A 265 16.92 8.41 7.35
C PHE A 265 18.00 9.47 7.25
N VAL A 266 18.31 9.90 6.03
CA VAL A 266 19.22 11.02 5.73
C VAL A 266 18.42 12.11 5.04
N GLY A 267 18.58 13.35 5.49
CA GLY A 267 18.02 14.54 4.87
C GLY A 267 19.04 15.67 4.76
N LEU A 268 18.61 16.84 4.29
CA LEU A 268 19.46 18.01 4.00
C LEU A 268 20.47 18.35 5.11
N ASP A 269 19.99 18.42 6.35
CA ASP A 269 20.75 18.85 7.53
C ASP A 269 20.59 17.87 8.70
N ILE A 270 20.11 16.65 8.43
CA ILE A 270 19.79 15.69 9.49
C ILE A 270 20.05 14.23 9.10
N ARG A 271 20.42 13.44 10.11
CA ARG A 271 20.42 11.98 10.07
C ARG A 271 19.64 11.44 11.26
N ILE A 272 18.64 10.60 11.01
CA ILE A 272 17.85 9.93 12.05
C ILE A 272 18.14 8.43 11.96
N PRO A 273 18.97 7.87 12.87
CA PRO A 273 19.28 6.46 12.85
C PRO A 273 18.11 5.60 13.33
N ASP A 274 18.13 4.33 12.92
CA ASP A 274 17.28 3.27 13.46
C ASP A 274 15.76 3.53 13.39
N ILE A 275 15.29 4.10 12.28
CA ILE A 275 13.85 4.17 11.96
C ILE A 275 13.33 2.76 11.73
N ARG A 276 12.42 2.31 12.60
CA ARG A 276 11.68 1.06 12.44
C ARG A 276 10.39 1.30 11.66
N LEU A 277 10.18 0.55 10.58
CA LEU A 277 8.91 0.56 9.85
C LEU A 277 7.84 -0.22 10.62
N GLY A 278 6.71 0.43 10.95
CA GLY A 278 5.54 -0.25 11.50
C GLY A 278 4.89 -1.24 10.53
N VAL A 279 5.01 -0.99 9.21
CA VAL A 279 4.65 -1.93 8.14
C VAL A 279 5.92 -2.33 7.38
N PRO A 280 6.57 -3.44 7.77
CA PRO A 280 7.95 -3.78 7.40
C PRO A 280 8.02 -4.40 5.99
N VAL A 281 7.80 -3.58 4.97
CA VAL A 281 7.82 -3.99 3.55
C VAL A 281 8.88 -3.17 2.82
N ARG A 282 9.67 -3.77 1.92
CA ARG A 282 10.81 -3.08 1.28
C ARG A 282 10.41 -1.77 0.57
N VAL A 283 9.31 -1.78 -0.18
CA VAL A 283 8.78 -0.58 -0.85
C VAL A 283 8.42 0.54 0.16
N ASN A 284 8.12 0.18 1.40
CA ASN A 284 7.81 1.14 2.46
C ASN A 284 9.05 1.85 3.02
N VAL A 285 10.26 1.43 2.68
CA VAL A 285 11.47 2.22 2.97
C VAL A 285 11.42 3.52 2.18
N GLU A 286 11.22 3.44 0.86
CA GLU A 286 11.13 4.61 -0.01
C GLU A 286 9.91 5.47 0.29
N ASN A 287 8.74 4.85 0.51
CA ASN A 287 7.54 5.57 0.93
C ASN A 287 7.76 6.27 2.29
N GLY A 288 8.48 5.60 3.20
CA GLY A 288 8.85 6.12 4.50
C GLY A 288 9.76 7.34 4.39
N VAL A 289 10.78 7.30 3.51
CA VAL A 289 11.65 8.46 3.24
C VAL A 289 10.83 9.67 2.78
N ALA A 290 9.90 9.50 1.83
CA ALA A 290 9.04 10.58 1.36
C ALA A 290 8.17 11.18 2.48
N ALA A 291 7.55 10.30 3.29
CA ALA A 291 6.69 10.73 4.39
C ALA A 291 7.47 11.42 5.52
N ILE A 292 8.65 10.90 5.87
CA ILE A 292 9.55 11.49 6.87
C ILE A 292 10.07 12.84 6.39
N ALA A 293 10.41 12.97 5.11
CA ALA A 293 10.84 14.25 4.54
C ALA A 293 9.76 15.32 4.64
N LEU A 294 8.50 15.00 4.32
CA LEU A 294 7.37 15.91 4.55
C LEU A 294 7.19 16.27 6.03
N ALA A 295 7.26 15.29 6.93
CA ALA A 295 7.15 15.54 8.36
C ALA A 295 8.28 16.44 8.88
N TRP A 296 9.53 16.16 8.49
CA TRP A 296 10.72 16.93 8.85
C TRP A 296 10.60 18.38 8.37
N LEU A 297 10.25 18.60 7.10
CA LEU A 297 10.10 19.94 6.52
C LEU A 297 8.97 20.76 7.16
N ASN A 298 8.05 20.11 7.89
CA ASN A 298 6.98 20.76 8.64
C ASN A 298 7.24 20.81 10.16
N GLY A 299 8.46 20.49 10.59
CA GLY A 299 8.95 20.72 11.96
C GLY A 299 8.74 19.56 12.93
N VAL A 300 8.40 18.36 12.45
CA VAL A 300 8.36 17.16 13.29
C VAL A 300 9.77 16.79 13.75
N THR A 301 9.93 16.50 15.04
CA THR A 301 11.24 16.18 15.61
C THR A 301 11.69 14.74 15.29
N PRO A 302 12.99 14.44 15.35
CA PRO A 302 13.49 13.08 15.12
C PRO A 302 12.89 12.03 16.06
N GLU A 303 12.63 12.40 17.31
CA GLU A 303 12.01 11.50 18.28
C GLU A 303 10.57 11.16 17.89
N GLU A 304 9.77 12.19 17.58
CA GLU A 304 8.38 12.02 17.12
C GLU A 304 8.34 11.15 15.85
N ILE A 305 9.26 11.38 14.90
CA ILE A 305 9.38 10.56 13.68
C ILE A 305 9.64 9.09 14.03
N ARG A 306 10.64 8.79 14.90
CA ARG A 306 10.97 7.40 15.26
C ARG A 306 9.78 6.68 15.90
N GLN A 307 9.10 7.35 16.84
CA GLN A 307 7.96 6.78 17.56
C GLN A 307 6.74 6.60 16.64
N ALA A 308 6.45 7.59 15.80
CA ALA A 308 5.32 7.54 14.88
C ALA A 308 5.53 6.49 13.77
N MET A 309 6.74 6.39 13.20
CA MET A 309 7.04 5.36 12.19
C MET A 309 6.88 3.93 12.74
N ALA A 310 7.35 3.69 13.97
CA ALA A 310 7.24 2.38 14.60
C ALA A 310 5.79 2.00 14.94
N SER A 311 4.93 2.98 15.19
CA SER A 311 3.51 2.78 15.54
C SER A 311 2.55 2.79 14.34
N PHE A 312 3.04 3.12 13.15
CA PHE A 312 2.22 3.14 11.94
C PHE A 312 1.71 1.73 11.60
N ALA A 313 0.40 1.52 11.65
CA ALA A 313 -0.20 0.20 11.46
C ALA A 313 -0.59 -0.11 10.01
N GLY A 314 -0.40 0.84 9.09
CA GLY A 314 -0.78 0.70 7.67
C GLY A 314 -2.17 1.22 7.34
N ALA A 315 -2.43 1.29 6.03
CA ALA A 315 -3.77 1.45 5.49
C ALA A 315 -4.37 0.06 5.21
N ARG A 316 -5.68 -0.08 5.39
CA ARG A 316 -6.38 -1.32 5.04
C ARG A 316 -6.12 -1.68 3.57
N ARG A 317 -5.96 -2.97 3.30
CA ARG A 317 -5.63 -3.52 1.97
C ARG A 317 -4.31 -3.03 1.37
N ARG A 318 -3.37 -2.47 2.14
CA ARG A 318 -2.02 -2.08 1.64
C ARG A 318 -0.96 -2.77 2.49
N PHE A 319 -0.62 -4.01 2.11
CA PHE A 319 0.15 -4.94 2.96
C PHE A 319 -0.44 -5.05 4.36
N ASP A 320 -1.76 -5.24 4.42
CA ASP A 320 -2.50 -5.32 5.66
C ASP A 320 -2.25 -6.69 6.32
N PHE A 321 -1.45 -6.69 7.38
CA PHE A 321 -1.24 -7.88 8.21
C PHE A 321 -2.52 -8.18 9.01
N LEU A 322 -3.24 -9.22 8.59
CA LEU A 322 -4.49 -9.66 9.19
C LEU A 322 -4.27 -10.70 10.30
N LEU A 323 -3.26 -11.54 10.13
CA LEU A 323 -2.78 -12.54 11.09
C LEU A 323 -1.25 -12.60 11.01
N LYS A 324 -0.57 -12.50 12.15
CA LYS A 324 0.89 -12.67 12.26
C LYS A 324 1.19 -13.57 13.45
N ARG A 325 1.46 -14.84 13.18
CA ARG A 325 1.98 -15.85 14.12
C ARG A 325 3.30 -16.39 13.59
N ASP A 326 4.07 -17.03 14.44
CA ASP A 326 5.37 -17.60 14.05
C ASP A 326 5.21 -18.62 12.91
N ASP A 327 4.17 -19.44 12.97
CA ASP A 327 3.87 -20.51 12.01
C ASP A 327 3.09 -20.05 10.78
N ILE A 328 2.28 -19.00 10.89
CA ILE A 328 1.42 -18.54 9.79
C ILE A 328 1.26 -17.01 9.72
N VAL A 329 1.29 -16.49 8.50
CA VAL A 329 1.04 -15.06 8.23
C VAL A 329 -0.03 -14.93 7.14
N LEU A 330 -0.99 -14.04 7.35
CA LEU A 330 -1.99 -13.64 6.36
C LEU A 330 -1.87 -12.14 6.09
N ILE A 331 -1.65 -11.81 4.82
CA ILE A 331 -1.49 -10.44 4.32
C ILE A 331 -2.56 -10.19 3.26
N ASP A 332 -3.19 -9.02 3.29
CA ASP A 332 -4.11 -8.54 2.26
C ASP A 332 -3.54 -7.30 1.54
N ASP A 333 -3.61 -7.30 0.21
CA ASP A 333 -3.06 -6.26 -0.65
C ASP A 333 -4.03 -5.92 -1.80
N TYR A 334 -4.18 -4.62 -2.07
CA TYR A 334 -4.99 -4.06 -3.15
C TYR A 334 -4.33 -4.20 -4.52
N ALA A 335 -3.07 -4.66 -4.57
CA ALA A 335 -2.32 -4.89 -5.80
C ALA A 335 -3.16 -5.66 -6.84
N HIS A 336 -3.37 -5.03 -8.00
CA HIS A 336 -4.25 -5.55 -9.05
C HIS A 336 -3.73 -5.29 -10.46
N HIS A 337 -2.64 -4.52 -10.58
CA HIS A 337 -1.85 -4.38 -11.81
C HIS A 337 -0.64 -5.33 -11.74
N PRO A 338 -0.13 -5.89 -12.86
CA PRO A 338 1.00 -6.82 -12.84
C PRO A 338 2.23 -6.29 -12.10
N ALA A 339 2.62 -5.04 -12.34
CA ALA A 339 3.78 -4.42 -11.68
C ALA A 339 3.60 -4.33 -10.15
N GLU A 340 2.42 -3.94 -9.67
CA GLU A 340 2.10 -3.88 -8.24
C GLU A 340 2.11 -5.28 -7.62
N LEU A 341 1.54 -6.27 -8.33
CA LEU A 341 1.49 -7.66 -7.88
C LEU A 341 2.89 -8.26 -7.77
N ARG A 342 3.74 -8.03 -8.78
CA ARG A 342 5.15 -8.42 -8.75
C ARG A 342 5.88 -7.80 -7.56
N ALA A 343 5.72 -6.49 -7.34
CA ALA A 343 6.35 -5.79 -6.21
C ALA A 343 5.87 -6.34 -4.86
N SER A 344 4.58 -6.65 -4.74
CA SER A 344 3.98 -7.24 -3.55
C SER A 344 4.53 -8.64 -3.26
N ILE A 345 4.54 -9.52 -4.26
CA ILE A 345 5.07 -10.89 -4.13
C ILE A 345 6.55 -10.87 -3.73
N LEU A 346 7.38 -10.08 -4.42
CA LEU A 346 8.81 -9.99 -4.11
C LEU A 346 9.06 -9.46 -2.69
N SER A 347 8.29 -8.46 -2.25
CA SER A 347 8.43 -7.90 -0.90
C SER A 347 8.07 -8.93 0.18
N VAL A 348 7.02 -9.73 -0.03
CA VAL A 348 6.63 -10.78 0.91
C VAL A 348 7.66 -11.91 0.95
N LYS A 349 8.21 -12.31 -0.20
CA LYS A 349 9.27 -13.33 -0.28
C LYS A 349 10.56 -12.88 0.41
N GLU A 350 10.95 -11.62 0.27
CA GLU A 350 12.12 -11.07 0.95
C GLU A 350 11.90 -11.00 2.48
N LEU A 351 10.73 -10.51 2.90
CA LEU A 351 10.38 -10.36 4.31
C LEU A 351 10.33 -11.71 5.05
N TYR A 352 9.88 -12.76 4.35
CA TYR A 352 9.74 -14.12 4.85
C TYR A 352 10.66 -15.09 4.13
N ALA A 353 11.93 -14.70 3.96
CA ALA A 353 12.94 -15.48 3.28
C ALA A 353 12.97 -16.94 3.78
N GLY A 354 12.75 -17.87 2.84
CA GLY A 354 12.76 -19.31 3.06
C GLY A 354 11.49 -19.92 3.68
N ARG A 355 10.41 -19.14 3.81
CA ARG A 355 9.04 -19.66 3.99
C ARG A 355 8.31 -19.74 2.65
N LYS A 356 7.36 -20.67 2.53
CA LYS A 356 6.53 -20.78 1.32
C LYS A 356 5.46 -19.68 1.28
N VAL A 357 5.43 -18.93 0.17
CA VAL A 357 4.44 -17.88 -0.10
C VAL A 357 3.37 -18.40 -1.06
N THR A 358 2.15 -18.53 -0.55
CA THR A 358 0.96 -18.86 -1.33
C THR A 358 0.20 -17.58 -1.67
N GLY A 359 0.04 -17.29 -2.96
CA GLY A 359 -0.76 -16.16 -3.42
C GLY A 359 -2.20 -16.58 -3.69
N ILE A 360 -3.16 -15.80 -3.19
CA ILE A 360 -4.57 -15.89 -3.55
C ILE A 360 -4.92 -14.63 -4.35
N PHE A 361 -5.13 -14.77 -5.66
CA PHE A 361 -5.32 -13.61 -6.54
C PHE A 361 -6.70 -13.61 -7.20
N GLN A 362 -7.39 -12.47 -7.15
CA GLN A 362 -8.62 -12.22 -7.90
C GLN A 362 -8.36 -11.18 -9.00
N PRO A 363 -8.36 -11.59 -10.29
CA PRO A 363 -8.26 -10.63 -11.39
C PRO A 363 -9.43 -9.64 -11.38
N HIS A 364 -9.17 -8.40 -11.76
CA HIS A 364 -10.16 -7.30 -11.75
C HIS A 364 -10.34 -6.74 -13.16
N LEU A 365 -11.59 -6.68 -13.65
CA LEU A 365 -12.00 -6.34 -15.03
C LEU A 365 -11.62 -7.40 -16.09
N TYR A 366 -12.50 -7.58 -17.08
CA TYR A 366 -12.23 -8.43 -18.23
C TYR A 366 -11.22 -7.78 -19.16
N THR A 367 -11.35 -6.49 -19.45
CA THR A 367 -10.43 -5.74 -20.32
C THR A 367 -8.99 -5.86 -19.83
N ARG A 368 -8.74 -5.54 -18.55
CA ARG A 368 -7.42 -5.66 -17.93
C ARG A 368 -6.89 -7.09 -17.95
N THR A 369 -7.74 -8.08 -17.69
CA THR A 369 -7.35 -9.50 -17.73
C THR A 369 -6.91 -9.90 -19.14
N ARG A 370 -7.64 -9.48 -20.18
CA ARG A 370 -7.29 -9.70 -21.59
C ARG A 370 -5.97 -9.03 -21.95
N ASP A 371 -5.82 -7.75 -21.59
CA ASP A 371 -4.72 -6.91 -22.05
C ASP A 371 -3.39 -7.30 -21.37
N PHE A 372 -3.43 -7.71 -20.09
CA PHE A 372 -2.25 -7.99 -19.28
C PHE A 372 -2.08 -9.48 -18.89
N ALA A 373 -2.74 -10.41 -19.59
CA ALA A 373 -2.75 -11.83 -19.23
C ALA A 373 -1.33 -12.42 -19.08
N ALA A 374 -0.41 -12.05 -19.98
CA ALA A 374 0.98 -12.53 -19.94
C ALA A 374 1.75 -11.94 -18.76
N ASP A 375 1.62 -10.63 -18.51
CA ASP A 375 2.32 -9.94 -17.43
C ASP A 375 1.83 -10.39 -16.04
N PHE A 376 0.52 -10.65 -15.90
CA PHE A 376 -0.02 -11.29 -14.71
C PHE A 376 0.58 -12.67 -14.49
N ALA A 377 0.66 -13.48 -15.55
CA ALA A 377 1.21 -14.83 -15.44
C ALA A 377 2.69 -14.80 -15.03
N GLU A 378 3.49 -13.89 -15.59
CA GLU A 378 4.89 -13.70 -15.20
C GLU A 378 5.00 -13.31 -13.72
N SER A 379 4.22 -12.31 -13.29
CA SER A 379 4.23 -11.81 -11.91
C SER A 379 3.81 -12.89 -10.90
N LEU A 380 2.73 -13.60 -11.19
CA LEU A 380 2.23 -14.69 -10.35
C LEU A 380 3.17 -15.90 -10.31
N SER A 381 3.98 -16.11 -11.35
CA SER A 381 4.96 -17.21 -11.40
C SER A 381 6.12 -17.04 -10.41
N LEU A 382 6.21 -15.92 -9.70
CA LEU A 382 7.18 -15.70 -8.62
C LEU A 382 6.77 -16.36 -7.29
N LEU A 383 5.50 -16.71 -7.14
CA LEU A 383 4.96 -17.37 -5.94
C LEU A 383 5.49 -18.80 -5.79
N ASP A 384 5.34 -19.39 -4.61
CA ASP A 384 5.62 -20.82 -4.42
C ASP A 384 4.37 -21.67 -4.69
N GLU A 385 3.19 -21.11 -4.39
CA GLU A 385 1.88 -21.71 -4.68
C GLU A 385 0.87 -20.63 -5.10
N LEU A 386 -0.06 -20.96 -5.98
CA LEU A 386 -1.09 -20.04 -6.47
C LEU A 386 -2.50 -20.61 -6.29
N ILE A 387 -3.41 -19.80 -5.75
CA ILE A 387 -4.85 -19.98 -5.86
C ILE A 387 -5.40 -18.80 -6.66
N LEU A 388 -5.82 -19.05 -7.90
CA LEU A 388 -6.39 -18.05 -8.78
C LEU A 388 -7.91 -18.14 -8.73
N LEU A 389 -8.57 -17.00 -8.51
CA LEU A 389 -10.02 -16.90 -8.52
C LEU A 389 -10.56 -16.49 -9.89
N ASP A 390 -11.87 -16.64 -10.07
CA ASP A 390 -12.61 -16.03 -11.18
C ASP A 390 -12.46 -14.50 -11.21
N ILE A 391 -12.62 -13.93 -12.41
CA ILE A 391 -12.51 -12.49 -12.64
C ILE A 391 -13.63 -11.77 -11.90
N TYR A 392 -13.28 -10.74 -11.12
CA TYR A 392 -14.25 -9.78 -10.63
C TYR A 392 -14.57 -8.74 -11.72
N PRO A 393 -15.81 -8.70 -12.26
CA PRO A 393 -16.15 -7.89 -13.42
C PRO A 393 -16.26 -6.39 -13.12
N ALA A 394 -16.52 -6.04 -11.86
CA ALA A 394 -16.89 -4.70 -11.39
C ALA A 394 -18.08 -4.07 -12.14
N ARG A 395 -17.82 -3.47 -13.30
CA ARG A 395 -18.79 -2.75 -14.15
C ARG A 395 -18.85 -3.29 -15.58
N GLU A 396 -17.97 -4.22 -15.95
CA GLU A 396 -17.87 -4.73 -17.31
C GLU A 396 -18.78 -5.93 -17.51
N GLU A 397 -19.38 -6.00 -18.69
CA GLU A 397 -20.02 -7.23 -19.16
C GLU A 397 -18.94 -8.26 -19.53
N PRO A 398 -19.24 -9.57 -19.37
CA PRO A 398 -18.33 -10.64 -19.79
C PRO A 398 -17.84 -10.48 -21.23
N ILE A 399 -16.53 -10.60 -21.43
CA ILE A 399 -15.92 -10.63 -22.76
C ILE A 399 -15.73 -12.10 -23.17
N GLU A 400 -16.25 -12.47 -24.33
CA GLU A 400 -16.13 -13.84 -24.87
C GLU A 400 -14.65 -14.28 -24.91
N GLY A 401 -14.36 -15.48 -24.38
CA GLY A 401 -13.02 -16.04 -24.32
C GLY A 401 -12.12 -15.48 -23.21
N VAL A 402 -12.54 -14.46 -22.47
CA VAL A 402 -11.76 -13.87 -21.38
C VAL A 402 -12.22 -14.43 -20.02
N THR A 403 -11.44 -15.35 -19.48
CA THR A 403 -11.62 -15.92 -18.14
C THR A 403 -10.28 -15.97 -17.41
N SER A 404 -10.27 -16.16 -16.09
CA SER A 404 -9.01 -16.33 -15.32
C SER A 404 -8.13 -17.48 -15.85
N ARG A 405 -8.72 -18.41 -16.61
CA ARG A 405 -8.00 -19.51 -17.29
C ARG A 405 -6.88 -19.00 -18.20
N ILE A 406 -7.05 -17.87 -18.87
CA ILE A 406 -6.03 -17.33 -19.80
C ILE A 406 -4.74 -16.91 -19.07
N ILE A 407 -4.86 -16.52 -17.80
CA ILE A 407 -3.72 -16.29 -16.90
C ILE A 407 -3.23 -17.65 -16.38
N PHE A 408 -4.14 -18.46 -15.84
CA PHE A 408 -3.83 -19.74 -15.20
C PHE A 408 -2.95 -20.64 -16.06
N ASP A 409 -3.28 -20.79 -17.35
CA ASP A 409 -2.57 -21.68 -18.26
C ASP A 409 -1.14 -21.17 -18.59
N LYS A 410 -0.90 -19.86 -18.48
CA LYS A 410 0.42 -19.24 -18.71
C LYS A 410 1.33 -19.21 -17.47
N VAL A 411 0.77 -19.36 -16.26
CA VAL A 411 1.57 -19.34 -15.01
C VAL A 411 2.51 -20.55 -14.96
N ALA A 412 3.80 -20.30 -14.80
CA ALA A 412 4.86 -21.30 -14.74
C ALA A 412 5.09 -21.82 -13.30
N LEU A 413 4.04 -22.38 -12.69
CA LEU A 413 4.08 -22.99 -11.36
C LEU A 413 3.47 -24.40 -11.37
N GLU A 414 4.11 -25.33 -10.67
CA GLU A 414 3.59 -26.69 -10.49
C GLU A 414 2.34 -26.69 -9.59
N LYS A 415 2.39 -25.93 -8.49
CA LYS A 415 1.31 -25.84 -7.51
C LYS A 415 0.41 -24.63 -7.77
N LYS A 416 -0.60 -24.85 -8.60
CA LYS A 416 -1.62 -23.83 -8.89
C LYS A 416 -3.02 -24.43 -8.91
N ILE A 417 -3.99 -23.72 -8.34
CA ILE A 417 -5.41 -24.06 -8.29
C ILE A 417 -6.20 -22.92 -8.92
N LEU A 418 -7.19 -23.25 -9.76
CA LEU A 418 -8.21 -22.32 -10.23
C LEU A 418 -9.52 -22.74 -9.55
N CYS A 419 -10.15 -21.83 -8.81
CA CYS A 419 -11.41 -22.10 -8.12
C CYS A 419 -12.31 -20.87 -8.10
N SER A 420 -13.60 -21.09 -7.87
CA SER A 420 -14.52 -19.97 -7.65
C SER A 420 -14.31 -19.32 -6.27
N LYS A 421 -14.93 -18.17 -6.08
CA LYS A 421 -14.91 -17.47 -4.79
C LYS A 421 -15.58 -18.29 -3.68
N GLU A 422 -16.66 -18.99 -4.01
CA GLU A 422 -17.43 -19.84 -3.09
C GLU A 422 -16.63 -21.07 -2.65
N GLU A 423 -15.77 -21.58 -3.52
CA GLU A 423 -14.91 -22.74 -3.26
C GLU A 423 -13.68 -22.39 -2.41
N LEU A 424 -13.26 -21.11 -2.39
CA LEU A 424 -12.01 -20.68 -1.77
C LEU A 424 -11.90 -21.09 -0.29
N LEU A 425 -12.98 -20.96 0.49
CA LEU A 425 -12.96 -21.32 1.91
C LEU A 425 -12.68 -22.80 2.14
N GLU A 426 -13.19 -23.68 1.26
CA GLU A 426 -12.90 -25.11 1.31
C GLU A 426 -11.46 -25.43 0.88
N VAL A 427 -10.96 -24.74 -0.15
CA VAL A 427 -9.55 -24.84 -0.57
C VAL A 427 -8.62 -24.46 0.57
N VAL A 428 -8.89 -23.34 1.26
CA VAL A 428 -8.09 -22.87 2.39
C VAL A 428 -8.17 -23.83 3.58
N ARG A 429 -9.35 -24.38 3.92
CA ARG A 429 -9.48 -25.37 5.01
C ARG A 429 -8.65 -26.64 4.80
N LYS A 430 -8.49 -27.07 3.54
CA LYS A 430 -7.74 -28.28 3.17
C LYS A 430 -6.25 -28.01 2.97
N GLY A 431 -5.88 -26.76 2.73
CA GLY A 431 -4.51 -26.34 2.47
C GLY A 431 -3.65 -26.28 3.73
N ARG A 432 -2.34 -26.15 3.52
CA ARG A 432 -1.36 -25.86 4.57
C ARG A 432 -0.52 -24.71 4.10
N PHE A 433 -0.44 -23.66 4.90
CA PHE A 433 0.16 -22.40 4.49
C PHE A 433 1.11 -21.88 5.56
N GLU A 434 2.22 -21.32 5.12
CA GLU A 434 3.16 -20.60 5.99
C GLU A 434 2.97 -19.09 5.84
N VAL A 435 2.84 -18.59 4.61
CA VAL A 435 2.53 -17.20 4.32
C VAL A 435 1.48 -17.15 3.21
N ILE A 436 0.39 -16.43 3.45
CA ILE A 436 -0.66 -16.18 2.47
C ILE A 436 -0.66 -14.70 2.10
N LEU A 437 -0.56 -14.42 0.81
CA LEU A 437 -0.78 -13.09 0.23
C LEU A 437 -2.09 -13.10 -0.55
N MET A 438 -3.11 -12.47 0.00
CA MET A 438 -4.35 -12.17 -0.73
C MET A 438 -4.15 -10.88 -1.52
N ALA A 439 -4.42 -10.92 -2.82
CA ALA A 439 -4.23 -9.78 -3.71
C ALA A 439 -5.41 -9.57 -4.67
N GLY A 440 -5.80 -8.32 -4.87
CA GLY A 440 -6.78 -7.89 -5.86
C GLY A 440 -7.55 -6.65 -5.41
N ALA A 441 -8.20 -5.97 -6.35
CA ALA A 441 -9.04 -4.79 -6.11
C ALA A 441 -10.54 -5.10 -6.05
N GLY A 442 -10.92 -6.36 -6.28
CA GLY A 442 -12.30 -6.81 -6.23
C GLY A 442 -12.79 -7.04 -4.80
N ASP A 443 -13.80 -7.90 -4.72
CA ASP A 443 -14.53 -8.24 -3.50
C ASP A 443 -13.93 -9.43 -2.72
N ILE A 444 -12.71 -9.85 -3.08
CA ILE A 444 -11.91 -10.84 -2.35
C ILE A 444 -11.67 -10.44 -0.89
N ASP A 445 -11.67 -9.14 -0.58
CA ASP A 445 -11.52 -8.62 0.78
C ASP A 445 -12.62 -9.10 1.73
N ARG A 446 -13.83 -9.36 1.23
CA ARG A 446 -14.93 -9.95 2.01
C ARG A 446 -14.61 -11.34 2.57
N LEU A 447 -13.60 -12.02 2.02
CA LEU A 447 -13.17 -13.35 2.47
C LEU A 447 -12.00 -13.32 3.44
N THR A 448 -11.39 -12.15 3.68
CA THR A 448 -10.23 -12.00 4.58
C THR A 448 -10.53 -12.48 6.00
N GLU A 449 -11.63 -12.02 6.60
CA GLU A 449 -12.04 -12.40 7.95
C GLU A 449 -12.47 -13.89 8.06
N PRO A 450 -13.31 -14.44 7.15
CA PRO A 450 -13.56 -15.89 7.10
C PRO A 450 -12.29 -16.74 6.98
N ILE A 451 -11.35 -16.34 6.13
CA ILE A 451 -10.06 -17.04 5.95
C ILE A 451 -9.24 -16.94 7.22
N LYS A 452 -9.09 -15.74 7.80
CA LYS A 452 -8.39 -15.54 9.07
C LYS A 452 -8.91 -16.48 10.15
N ARG A 453 -10.23 -16.61 10.32
CA ARG A 453 -10.84 -17.53 11.30
C ARG A 453 -10.50 -18.99 11.03
N ILE A 454 -10.46 -19.42 9.76
CA ILE A 454 -10.03 -20.78 9.41
C ILE A 454 -8.59 -21.01 9.88
N LEU A 455 -7.70 -20.05 9.61
CA LEU A 455 -6.27 -20.14 9.94
C LEU A 455 -6.02 -20.09 11.45
N GLU A 456 -6.75 -19.25 12.19
CA GLU A 456 -6.65 -19.16 13.65
C GLU A 456 -7.04 -20.46 14.36
N ASN A 457 -8.05 -21.17 13.84
CA ASN A 457 -8.51 -22.46 14.36
C ASN A 457 -7.68 -23.66 13.88
N THR A 458 -6.71 -23.44 13.00
CA THR A 458 -5.80 -24.50 12.55
C THR A 458 -4.70 -24.68 13.61
N LEU A 459 -4.49 -25.93 14.06
CA LEU A 459 -3.42 -26.24 15.00
C LEU A 459 -2.08 -25.74 14.45
N PRO A 460 -1.23 -25.11 15.29
CA PRO A 460 0.07 -24.64 14.84
C PRO A 460 0.84 -25.78 14.20
N PHE A 461 1.29 -25.58 12.97
CA PHE A 461 2.26 -26.49 12.39
C PHE A 461 3.60 -26.22 13.06
N PRO A 462 4.41 -27.25 13.39
CA PRO A 462 5.81 -26.98 13.67
C PRO A 462 6.36 -26.21 12.46
N PRO A 463 7.08 -25.09 12.67
CA PRO A 463 7.62 -24.33 11.57
C PRO A 463 8.38 -25.29 10.65
N SER A 464 8.21 -25.12 9.33
CA SER A 464 9.15 -25.71 8.37
C SER A 464 10.56 -25.46 8.91
N PRO A 465 11.47 -26.46 8.96
CA PRO A 465 12.78 -26.30 9.57
C PRO A 465 13.33 -24.97 9.08
N ALA A 466 13.50 -24.03 10.02
CA ALA A 466 13.77 -22.63 9.70
C ALA A 466 14.80 -22.61 8.58
N ALA A 467 14.49 -21.86 7.52
CA ALA A 467 15.38 -21.71 6.38
C ALA A 467 16.81 -21.60 6.91
N ARG A 468 17.65 -22.57 6.52
CA ARG A 468 19.02 -22.71 7.05
C ARG A 468 19.63 -21.32 7.14
N ARG A 469 20.01 -20.87 8.35
CA ARG A 469 20.61 -19.55 8.49
C ARG A 469 21.81 -19.50 7.57
N PHE A 470 21.98 -18.45 6.79
CA PHE A 470 23.05 -18.38 5.80
C PHE A 470 24.01 -17.23 6.11
N LYS A 471 25.32 -17.48 5.99
CA LYS A 471 26.34 -16.42 6.06
C LYS A 471 27.47 -16.66 5.07
N ASP A 472 27.66 -15.72 4.15
CA ASP A 472 28.87 -15.68 3.32
C ASP A 472 30.02 -15.04 4.12
N LEU A 473 31.09 -15.80 4.34
CA LEU A 473 32.30 -15.37 5.04
C LEU A 473 33.54 -15.43 4.13
N ARG A 474 33.35 -15.52 2.81
CA ARG A 474 34.45 -15.38 1.84
C ARG A 474 35.05 -13.98 1.91
N GLY A 475 36.37 -13.89 1.78
CA GLY A 475 37.14 -12.67 1.99
C GLY A 475 37.29 -12.24 3.45
N VAL A 476 36.69 -12.96 4.42
CA VAL A 476 36.82 -12.64 5.85
C VAL A 476 38.04 -13.36 6.43
N ALA A 477 39.07 -12.58 6.78
CA ALA A 477 40.30 -13.11 7.34
C ALA A 477 40.10 -13.84 8.68
N CYS A 478 40.94 -14.85 8.95
CA CYS A 478 41.02 -15.48 10.27
C CYS A 478 41.63 -14.49 11.29
N PRO A 479 41.11 -14.35 12.52
CA PRO A 479 40.06 -15.16 13.16
C PRO A 479 38.64 -14.59 13.06
N MET A 480 38.40 -13.55 12.26
CA MET A 480 37.09 -12.89 12.20
C MET A 480 35.99 -13.79 11.61
N ASN A 481 36.32 -14.64 10.65
CA ASN A 481 35.38 -15.66 10.15
C ASN A 481 34.88 -16.57 11.27
N PHE A 482 35.75 -16.99 12.18
CA PHE A 482 35.40 -17.77 13.36
C PHE A 482 34.52 -16.97 14.33
N VAL A 483 34.90 -15.74 14.66
CA VAL A 483 34.10 -14.88 15.55
C VAL A 483 32.69 -14.68 15.01
N HIS A 484 32.55 -14.43 13.69
CA HIS A 484 31.25 -14.28 13.05
C HIS A 484 30.42 -15.56 13.12
N THR A 485 31.03 -16.72 12.83
CA THR A 485 30.35 -18.03 12.96
C THR A 485 29.86 -18.25 14.38
N LYS A 486 30.68 -17.92 15.40
CA LYS A 486 30.31 -18.07 16.81
C LYS A 486 29.17 -17.15 17.23
N ILE A 487 29.18 -15.89 16.79
CA ILE A 487 28.09 -14.94 17.06
C ILE A 487 26.77 -15.49 16.47
N GLN A 488 26.80 -16.00 15.25
CA GLN A 488 25.62 -16.62 14.63
C GLN A 488 25.12 -17.83 15.42
N LEU A 489 26.01 -18.76 15.76
CA LEU A 489 25.67 -19.95 16.55
C LEU A 489 25.22 -19.62 17.97
N SER A 490 25.65 -18.50 18.56
CA SER A 490 25.19 -18.05 19.88
C SER A 490 23.75 -17.50 19.86
N ALA A 491 23.30 -17.03 18.70
CA ALA A 491 21.96 -16.50 18.47
C ALA A 491 20.97 -17.56 17.93
N MET A 492 21.37 -18.83 17.89
CA MET A 492 20.60 -19.96 17.38
C MET A 492 20.11 -20.88 18.51
N GLN A 493 18.96 -21.53 18.30
CA GLN A 493 18.47 -22.58 19.18
C GLN A 493 19.14 -23.93 18.88
N SER A 494 19.24 -24.79 19.89
CA SER A 494 19.75 -26.15 19.73
C SER A 494 18.96 -26.90 18.65
N GLY A 495 19.66 -27.49 17.69
CA GLY A 495 19.08 -28.21 16.56
C GLY A 495 18.90 -27.39 15.28
N GLU A 496 19.03 -26.07 15.33
CA GLU A 496 19.02 -25.22 14.12
C GLU A 496 20.28 -25.41 13.26
N GLU A 497 20.13 -25.20 11.95
CA GLU A 497 21.20 -25.34 10.96
C GLU A 497 21.69 -23.97 10.45
N LEU A 498 23.01 -23.81 10.36
CA LEU A 498 23.73 -22.67 9.82
C LEU A 498 24.56 -23.12 8.61
N GLU A 499 24.26 -22.58 7.44
CA GLU A 499 25.08 -22.66 6.24
C GLU A 499 26.05 -21.49 6.20
N ILE A 500 27.34 -21.77 6.05
CA ILE A 500 28.38 -20.76 5.85
C ILE A 500 29.21 -21.05 4.60
N LEU A 501 29.63 -19.98 3.91
CA LEU A 501 30.65 -20.05 2.86
C LEU A 501 31.99 -19.56 3.39
N LEU A 502 33.05 -20.33 3.18
CA LEU A 502 34.40 -20.03 3.67
C LEU A 502 35.41 -20.15 2.54
N ASP A 503 36.43 -19.29 2.52
CA ASP A 503 37.56 -19.47 1.60
C ASP A 503 38.31 -20.76 1.92
N ASP A 504 38.97 -21.33 0.90
CA ASP A 504 39.85 -22.47 1.07
C ASP A 504 41.05 -22.16 1.97
N GLY A 505 41.67 -23.21 2.54
CA GLY A 505 42.83 -23.08 3.42
C GLY A 505 42.49 -22.85 4.89
N GLN A 506 43.04 -21.79 5.50
CA GLN A 506 42.91 -21.57 6.96
C GLN A 506 41.46 -21.35 7.45
N PRO A 507 40.60 -20.59 6.74
CA PRO A 507 39.22 -20.32 7.19
C PRO A 507 38.40 -21.59 7.42
N ILE A 508 38.34 -22.47 6.42
CA ILE A 508 37.61 -23.74 6.52
C ILE A 508 38.12 -24.62 7.66
N ASN A 509 39.44 -24.80 7.78
CA ASN A 509 40.03 -25.67 8.80
C ASN A 509 39.78 -25.16 10.22
N ASN A 510 39.96 -23.86 10.44
CA ASN A 510 39.85 -23.28 11.78
C ASN A 510 38.40 -23.19 12.25
N VAL A 511 37.48 -22.82 11.37
CA VAL A 511 36.06 -22.71 11.73
C VAL A 511 35.48 -24.09 12.03
N THR A 512 35.68 -25.09 11.16
CA THR A 512 35.18 -26.46 11.39
C THR A 512 35.72 -27.06 12.68
N ARG A 513 37.04 -26.93 12.94
CA ARG A 513 37.65 -27.43 14.18
C ARG A 513 37.06 -26.76 15.42
N SER A 514 36.85 -25.44 15.37
CA SER A 514 36.34 -24.71 16.53
C SER A 514 34.88 -25.02 16.81
N VAL A 515 34.06 -25.13 15.76
CA VAL A 515 32.65 -25.51 15.86
C VAL A 515 32.50 -26.87 16.55
N LEU A 516 33.31 -27.86 16.16
CA LEU A 516 33.33 -29.17 16.80
C LEU A 516 33.77 -29.10 18.27
N SER A 517 34.77 -28.27 18.59
CA SER A 517 35.25 -28.10 19.98
C SER A 517 34.23 -27.44 20.90
N GLU A 518 33.30 -26.66 20.35
CA GLU A 518 32.21 -26.00 21.09
C GLU A 518 30.95 -26.87 21.19
N GLY A 519 31.02 -28.15 20.78
CA GLY A 519 29.94 -29.12 20.91
C GLY A 519 28.90 -29.07 19.78
N HIS A 520 29.15 -28.33 18.71
CA HIS A 520 28.28 -28.27 17.54
C HIS A 520 28.63 -29.36 16.53
N GLN A 521 27.69 -29.69 15.64
CA GLN A 521 27.88 -30.73 14.63
C GLN A 521 28.12 -30.10 13.26
N VAL A 522 29.05 -30.64 12.49
CA VAL A 522 29.24 -30.28 11.08
C VAL A 522 28.52 -31.35 10.25
N LEU A 523 27.41 -30.99 9.62
CA LEU A 523 26.56 -31.89 8.84
C LEU A 523 27.07 -32.09 7.42
N GLU A 524 27.55 -31.01 6.79
CA GLU A 524 28.09 -31.03 5.43
C GLU A 524 29.34 -30.15 5.36
N GLN A 525 30.32 -30.57 4.55
CA GLN A 525 31.51 -29.79 4.24
C GLN A 525 31.91 -30.10 2.79
N ASN A 526 31.42 -29.28 1.86
CA ASN A 526 31.54 -29.52 0.43
C ASN A 526 32.38 -28.42 -0.24
N PRO A 527 33.40 -28.77 -1.04
CA PRO A 527 34.12 -27.79 -1.85
C PRO A 527 33.26 -27.30 -3.02
N ILE A 528 33.32 -26.00 -3.32
CA ILE A 528 32.70 -25.35 -4.48
C ILE A 528 33.73 -24.45 -5.14
N ASP A 529 34.32 -24.92 -6.23
CA ASP A 529 35.40 -24.27 -6.99
C ASP A 529 36.58 -23.78 -6.14
N THR A 530 36.51 -22.54 -5.64
CA THR A 530 37.58 -21.85 -4.89
C THR A 530 37.25 -21.62 -3.41
N TYR A 531 36.09 -22.09 -2.95
CA TYR A 531 35.61 -21.92 -1.59
C TYR A 531 34.90 -23.19 -1.10
N TRP A 532 34.43 -23.16 0.15
CA TRP A 532 33.76 -24.27 0.81
C TRP A 532 32.38 -23.85 1.31
N LYS A 533 31.41 -24.74 1.15
CA LYS A 533 30.12 -24.69 1.81
C LYS A 533 30.14 -25.61 3.03
N VAL A 534 29.82 -25.07 4.20
CA VAL A 534 29.75 -25.84 5.45
C VAL A 534 28.37 -25.69 6.05
N ILE A 535 27.76 -26.80 6.45
CA ILE A 535 26.51 -26.80 7.21
C ILE A 535 26.79 -27.25 8.62
N ILE A 536 26.42 -26.41 9.58
CA ILE A 536 26.66 -26.58 11.00
C ILE A 536 25.31 -26.69 11.70
N LYS A 537 25.10 -27.74 12.48
CA LYS A 537 23.97 -27.86 13.39
C LYS A 537 24.36 -27.44 14.79
N LYS A 538 23.58 -26.52 15.37
CA LYS A 538 23.77 -26.09 16.75
C LYS A 538 23.54 -27.28 17.69
N GLY A 539 24.60 -27.60 18.43
CA GLY A 539 24.57 -28.62 19.50
C GLY A 539 24.03 -28.10 20.82
#